data_AF-A0A3D4W349-F1
#
_entry.id   AF-A0A3D4W349-F1
#
_cell.length_a   1.000
_cell.length_b   1.000
_cell.length_c   1.000
_cell.angle_alpha   90.00
_cell.angle_beta   90.00
_cell.angle_gamma   90.00
#
_symmetry.space_group_name_H-M   'P 1'
#
loop_
_entity.id
_entity.type
_entity.pdbx_description
1 polymer ?
#
loop_
_entity_poly.entity_id
_entity_poly.type
_entity_poly.pdbx_seq_one_letter_code
_entity_poly.pdbx_strand_id
1 'polypeptide(L)'
;WFMVAMVDVLERMDEQLYNEYRGIMAQLRQTIEDVHKFQDEETGMFWQVMDHPGVEGNYLETSGTALFAYAVLKGVRLGYLPKRMAAWAEKAFYGTCDRYLSKNPDGSLQLDGICLVAGLGGKDHRDGSLAYYFSEPVVCNDAKGVGPLVLAYTEMIARK
;
A
#
# COMPACT_ATOMS: atom_id res chain seq x y z
N TRP A 1 2.03 -4.68 -3.20
CA TRP A 1 3.30 -5.26 -3.72
C TRP A 1 3.63 -4.86 -5.16
N PHE A 2 2.73 -5.02 -6.13
CA PHE A 2 3.05 -4.79 -7.55
C PHE A 2 3.57 -3.36 -7.86
N MET A 3 2.95 -2.33 -7.31
CA MET A 3 3.41 -0.94 -7.45
C MET A 3 4.82 -0.71 -6.88
N VAL A 4 5.11 -1.31 -5.73
CA VAL A 4 6.43 -1.27 -5.07
C VAL A 4 7.49 -1.91 -5.97
N ALA A 5 7.20 -3.10 -6.50
CA ALA A 5 8.11 -3.77 -7.41
C ALA A 5 8.44 -2.92 -8.64
N MET A 6 7.43 -2.30 -9.26
CA MET A 6 7.64 -1.45 -10.43
C MET A 6 8.51 -0.22 -10.11
N VAL A 7 8.21 0.53 -9.04
CA VAL A 7 8.99 1.74 -8.72
C VAL A 7 10.43 1.40 -8.30
N ASP A 8 10.64 0.31 -7.57
CA ASP A 8 11.96 -0.12 -7.12
C ASP A 8 12.80 -0.67 -8.27
N VAL A 9 12.20 -1.41 -9.20
CA VAL A 9 12.88 -1.87 -10.40
C VAL A 9 13.26 -0.69 -11.28
N LEU A 10 12.35 0.25 -11.54
CA LEU A 10 12.63 1.44 -12.35
C LEU A 10 13.82 2.26 -11.82
N GLU A 11 13.97 2.37 -10.49
CA GLU A 11 15.12 3.05 -9.86
C GLU A 11 16.47 2.36 -10.15
N ARG A 12 16.45 1.06 -10.44
CA ARG A 12 17.65 0.23 -10.66
C ARG A 12 17.95 -0.06 -12.14
N MET A 13 17.06 0.31 -13.05
CA MET A 13 17.22 0.02 -14.49
C MET A 13 18.28 0.90 -15.15
N ASP A 14 18.98 0.31 -16.12
CA ASP A 14 19.99 0.96 -16.96
C ASP A 14 19.35 1.48 -18.26
N GLU A 15 19.97 2.51 -18.86
CA GLU A 15 19.62 3.09 -20.16
C GLU A 15 19.58 2.05 -21.30
N GLN A 16 20.34 0.95 -21.20
CA GLN A 16 20.33 -0.15 -22.17
C GLN A 16 18.99 -0.91 -22.24
N LEU A 17 18.17 -0.84 -21.18
CA LEU A 17 16.85 -1.47 -21.09
C LEU A 17 15.70 -0.49 -21.41
N TYR A 18 15.92 0.35 -22.42
CA TYR A 18 15.03 1.48 -22.72
C TYR A 18 13.57 1.09 -22.97
N ASN A 19 13.32 0.00 -23.69
CA ASN A 19 11.96 -0.42 -24.05
C ASN A 19 11.20 -0.96 -22.83
N GLU A 20 11.88 -1.77 -22.01
CA GLU A 20 11.36 -2.33 -20.75
C GLU A 20 11.11 -1.20 -19.76
N TYR A 21 12.02 -0.24 -19.65
CA TYR A 21 11.87 0.94 -18.80
C TYR A 21 10.58 1.70 -19.16
N ARG A 22 10.37 1.97 -20.45
CA ARG A 22 9.14 2.65 -20.90
C ARG A 22 7.89 1.82 -20.64
N GLY A 23 7.95 0.50 -20.85
CA GLY A 23 6.84 -0.41 -20.59
C GLY A 23 6.43 -0.43 -19.12
N ILE A 24 7.39 -0.58 -18.21
CA ILE A 24 7.15 -0.61 -16.76
C ILE A 24 6.72 0.78 -16.26
N MET A 25 7.31 1.86 -16.79
CA MET A 25 6.90 3.24 -16.46
C MET A 25 5.43 3.50 -16.82
N ALA A 26 5.00 3.05 -18.00
CA ALA A 26 3.61 3.17 -18.42
C ALA A 26 2.67 2.35 -17.51
N GLN A 27 3.05 1.11 -17.17
CA GLN A 27 2.30 0.26 -16.25
C GLN A 27 2.20 0.84 -14.85
N LEU A 28 3.29 1.41 -14.31
CA LEU A 28 3.31 2.06 -13.00
C LEU A 28 2.32 3.22 -12.96
N ARG A 29 2.37 4.11 -13.96
CA ARG A 29 1.48 5.28 -14.05
C ARG A 29 0.02 4.86 -14.13
N GLN A 30 -0.30 3.93 -15.02
CA GLN A 30 -1.66 3.43 -15.20
C GLN A 30 -2.18 2.78 -13.91
N THR A 31 -1.39 1.89 -13.31
CA THR A 31 -1.77 1.19 -12.07
C THR A 31 -2.03 2.18 -10.93
N ILE A 32 -1.18 3.20 -10.78
CA ILE A 32 -1.33 4.25 -9.75
C ILE A 32 -2.62 5.05 -9.95
N GLU A 33 -2.91 5.44 -11.19
CA GLU A 33 -4.14 6.18 -11.52
C GLU A 33 -5.40 5.34 -11.28
N ASP A 34 -5.35 4.04 -11.59
CA ASP A 34 -6.48 3.14 -11.38
C ASP A 34 -6.69 2.79 -9.92
N VAL A 35 -5.62 2.56 -9.15
CA VAL A 35 -5.69 2.32 -7.70
C VAL A 35 -6.26 3.54 -6.99
N HIS A 36 -5.80 4.76 -7.32
CA HIS A 36 -6.25 5.97 -6.62
C HIS A 36 -7.79 6.16 -6.61
N LYS A 37 -8.50 5.66 -7.63
CA LYS A 37 -9.97 5.70 -7.72
C LYS A 37 -10.68 4.96 -6.58
N PHE A 38 -9.99 4.04 -5.90
CA PHE A 38 -10.53 3.24 -4.79
C PHE A 38 -10.07 3.73 -3.42
N GLN A 39 -9.40 4.88 -3.35
CA GLN A 39 -9.01 5.46 -2.08
C GLN A 39 -10.26 5.90 -1.31
N ASP A 40 -10.36 5.50 -0.05
CA ASP A 40 -11.42 5.95 0.83
C ASP A 40 -11.30 7.46 1.06
N GLU A 41 -12.35 8.22 0.70
CA GLU A 41 -12.30 9.68 0.75
C GLU A 41 -12.27 10.24 2.17
N GLU A 42 -12.78 9.51 3.16
CA GLU A 42 -12.81 9.97 4.54
C GLU A 42 -11.43 9.77 5.19
N THR A 43 -10.92 8.54 5.13
CA THR A 43 -9.71 8.16 5.85
C THR A 43 -8.44 8.29 5.03
N GLY A 44 -8.54 8.29 3.69
CA GLY A 44 -7.39 8.18 2.79
C GLY A 44 -6.81 6.77 2.68
N MET A 45 -7.34 5.79 3.41
CA MET A 45 -6.87 4.41 3.36
C MET A 45 -7.49 3.63 2.20
N PHE A 46 -7.10 2.36 2.06
CA PHE A 46 -7.69 1.42 1.12
C PHE A 46 -8.30 0.24 1.87
N TRP A 47 -9.41 -0.27 1.33
CA TRP A 47 -10.08 -1.46 1.84
C TRP A 47 -9.31 -2.74 1.46
N GLN A 48 -9.36 -3.77 2.31
CA GLN A 48 -8.76 -5.09 2.06
C GLN A 48 -9.19 -5.65 0.69
N VAL A 49 -10.48 -5.57 0.40
CA VAL A 49 -11.00 -5.70 -0.97
C VAL A 49 -11.42 -4.32 -1.45
N MET A 50 -10.59 -3.70 -2.30
CA MET A 50 -10.63 -2.27 -2.62
C MET A 50 -11.93 -1.80 -3.31
N ASP A 51 -12.54 -2.63 -4.14
CA ASP A 51 -13.73 -2.32 -4.92
C ASP A 51 -15.06 -2.68 -4.21
N HIS A 52 -14.98 -3.12 -2.95
CA HIS A 52 -16.14 -3.49 -2.12
C HIS A 52 -16.21 -2.67 -0.81
N PRO A 53 -16.11 -1.34 -0.84
CA PRO A 53 -16.11 -0.52 0.37
C PRO A 53 -17.41 -0.67 1.16
N GLY A 54 -17.32 -0.69 2.49
CA GLY A 54 -18.49 -0.74 3.37
C GLY A 54 -19.27 -2.06 3.39
N VAL A 55 -18.86 -3.08 2.63
CA VAL A 55 -19.42 -4.43 2.75
C VAL A 55 -19.08 -5.00 4.13
N GLU A 56 -20.07 -5.62 4.79
CA GLU A 56 -19.88 -6.24 6.11
C GLU A 56 -18.71 -7.25 6.07
N GLY A 57 -17.79 -7.12 7.04
CA GLY A 57 -16.58 -7.93 7.13
C GLY A 57 -15.37 -7.37 6.36
N ASN A 58 -15.57 -6.42 5.43
CA ASN A 58 -14.45 -5.68 4.84
C ASN A 58 -13.90 -4.65 5.84
N TYR A 59 -12.65 -4.25 5.67
CA TYR A 59 -11.98 -3.33 6.57
C TYR A 59 -10.90 -2.52 5.84
N LEU A 60 -10.56 -1.35 6.38
CA LEU A 60 -9.42 -0.56 5.91
C LEU A 60 -8.13 -1.26 6.32
N GLU A 61 -7.27 -1.57 5.36
CA GLU A 61 -6.12 -2.45 5.55
C GLU A 61 -4.80 -1.67 5.50
N THR A 62 -3.94 -1.91 6.48
CA THR A 62 -2.73 -1.14 6.75
C THR A 62 -1.60 -1.42 5.77
N SER A 63 -1.30 -2.68 5.47
CA SER A 63 -0.09 -3.04 4.69
C SER A 63 -0.18 -2.57 3.24
N GLY A 64 -1.31 -2.81 2.57
CA GLY A 64 -1.62 -2.38 1.22
C GLY A 64 -1.62 -0.86 1.11
N THR A 65 -2.30 -0.17 2.03
CA THR A 65 -2.33 1.30 2.09
C THR A 65 -0.91 1.88 2.19
N ALA A 66 -0.08 1.34 3.09
CA ALA A 66 1.30 1.79 3.26
C ALA A 66 2.19 1.50 2.03
N LEU A 67 2.01 0.34 1.40
CA LEU A 67 2.71 0.00 0.13
C LEU A 67 2.33 0.96 -1.00
N PHE A 68 1.07 1.37 -1.08
CA PHE A 68 0.62 2.36 -2.07
C PHE A 68 1.21 3.74 -1.80
N ALA A 69 1.17 4.18 -0.54
CA ALA A 69 1.78 5.44 -0.13
C ALA A 69 3.28 5.47 -0.49
N TYR A 70 4.03 4.42 -0.13
CA TYR A 70 5.46 4.30 -0.48
C TYR A 70 5.69 4.42 -1.99
N ALA A 71 4.98 3.62 -2.80
CA ALA A 71 5.24 3.56 -4.23
C ALA A 71 5.01 4.92 -4.92
N VAL A 72 3.97 5.64 -4.50
CA VAL A 72 3.60 6.92 -5.08
C VAL A 72 4.56 8.02 -4.61
N LEU A 73 4.88 8.07 -3.31
CA LEU A 73 5.84 9.04 -2.79
C LEU A 73 7.22 8.87 -3.44
N LYS A 74 7.69 7.63 -3.57
CA LYS A 74 8.94 7.32 -4.27
C LYS A 74 8.88 7.68 -5.74
N GLY A 75 7.79 7.35 -6.42
CA GLY A 75 7.59 7.71 -7.83
C GLY A 75 7.57 9.23 -8.05
N VAL A 76 7.04 10.00 -7.10
CA VAL A 76 7.12 11.47 -7.13
C VAL A 76 8.56 11.95 -6.88
N ARG A 77 9.26 11.41 -5.89
CA ARG A 77 10.66 11.77 -5.57
C ARG A 77 11.58 11.53 -6.76
N LEU A 78 11.41 10.41 -7.46
CA LEU A 78 12.20 10.02 -8.63
C LEU A 78 11.75 10.71 -9.93
N GLY A 79 10.70 11.53 -9.89
CA GLY A 79 10.20 12.26 -11.06
C GLY A 79 9.41 11.40 -12.06
N TYR A 80 9.04 10.18 -11.69
CA TYR A 80 8.21 9.28 -12.50
C TYR A 80 6.75 9.74 -12.55
N LEU A 81 6.31 10.37 -11.46
CA LEU A 81 4.95 10.84 -11.24
C LEU A 81 4.93 12.36 -11.01
N PRO A 82 3.83 13.03 -11.39
CA PRO A 82 3.67 14.46 -11.13
C PRO A 82 3.53 14.75 -9.63
N LYS A 83 4.14 15.86 -9.16
CA LYS A 83 4.15 16.26 -7.75
C LYS A 83 2.79 16.28 -7.06
N ARG A 84 1.71 16.58 -7.79
CA ARG A 84 0.33 16.59 -7.26
C ARG A 84 -0.12 15.24 -6.69
N MET A 85 0.42 14.12 -7.18
CA MET A 85 0.06 12.78 -6.71
C MET A 85 0.55 12.51 -5.28
N ALA A 86 1.52 13.29 -4.78
CA ALA A 86 1.95 13.15 -3.40
C ALA A 86 0.83 13.39 -2.40
N ALA A 87 -0.10 14.30 -2.68
CA ALA A 87 -1.16 14.67 -1.74
C ALA A 87 -2.01 13.46 -1.30
N TRP A 88 -2.34 12.57 -2.24
CA TRP A 88 -3.16 11.41 -1.93
C TRP A 88 -2.36 10.31 -1.22
N ALA A 89 -1.07 10.17 -1.54
CA ALA A 89 -0.17 9.25 -0.85
C ALA A 89 0.14 9.70 0.58
N GLU A 90 0.30 11.01 0.81
CA GLU A 90 0.40 11.62 2.14
C GLU A 90 -0.89 11.36 2.93
N LYS A 91 -2.06 11.51 2.31
CA LYS A 91 -3.34 11.19 2.93
C LYS A 91 -3.44 9.70 3.32
N ALA A 92 -2.97 8.79 2.47
CA ALA A 92 -2.91 7.36 2.79
C ALA A 92 -1.97 7.04 3.96
N PHE A 93 -0.81 7.69 4.00
CA PHE A 93 0.14 7.55 5.10
C PHE A 93 -0.45 8.06 6.42
N TYR A 94 -0.96 9.30 6.45
CA TYR A 94 -1.55 9.88 7.65
C TYR A 94 -2.82 9.15 8.08
N GLY A 95 -3.69 8.75 7.15
CA GLY A 95 -4.86 7.93 7.45
C GLY A 95 -4.52 6.62 8.16
N THR A 96 -3.45 5.95 7.70
CA THR A 96 -2.93 4.74 8.37
C THR A 96 -2.45 5.04 9.79
N CYS A 97 -1.67 6.12 9.97
CA CYS A 97 -1.18 6.53 11.28
C CYS A 97 -2.33 6.89 12.23
N ASP A 98 -3.25 7.74 11.78
CA ASP A 98 -4.35 8.27 12.58
C ASP A 98 -5.31 7.16 13.01
N ARG A 99 -5.51 6.14 12.16
CA ARG A 99 -6.41 5.03 12.45
C ARG A 99 -5.77 3.91 13.27
N TYR A 100 -4.53 3.53 12.96
CA TYR A 100 -3.96 2.27 13.45
C TYR A 100 -2.59 2.38 14.13
N LEU A 101 -1.92 3.54 14.11
CA LEU A 101 -0.68 3.73 14.86
C LEU A 101 -0.99 4.29 16.25
N SER A 102 -0.62 3.52 17.28
CA SER A 102 -0.91 3.86 18.68
C SER A 102 0.25 3.49 19.60
N LYS A 103 0.07 3.73 20.90
CA LYS A 103 1.00 3.30 21.95
C LYS A 103 0.27 2.37 22.91
N ASN A 104 0.94 1.29 23.28
CA ASN A 104 0.54 0.42 24.37
C ASN A 104 0.68 1.13 25.74
N PRO A 105 0.09 0.57 26.82
CA PRO A 105 0.24 1.13 28.18
C PRO A 105 1.69 1.24 28.66
N ASP A 106 2.60 0.40 28.16
CA ASP A 106 4.03 0.43 28.45
C ASP A 106 4.81 1.47 27.62
N GLY A 107 4.13 2.19 26.73
CA GLY A 107 4.70 3.21 25.84
C GLY A 107 5.27 2.67 24.53
N SER A 108 5.28 1.35 24.31
CA SER A 108 5.71 0.75 23.04
C SER A 108 4.75 1.10 21.91
N LEU A 109 5.26 1.26 20.69
CA LEU A 109 4.44 1.52 19.51
C LEU A 109 3.71 0.26 19.05
N GLN A 110 2.48 0.43 18.60
CA GLN A 110 1.66 -0.61 17.99
C GLN A 110 1.06 -0.09 16.70
N LEU A 111 1.21 -0.89 15.63
CA LEU A 111 0.53 -0.70 14.36
C LEU A 111 -0.47 -1.84 14.15
N ASP A 112 -1.75 -1.51 14.03
CA ASP A 112 -2.85 -2.46 13.85
C ASP A 112 -3.38 -2.48 12.39
N GLY A 113 -4.44 -3.26 12.12
CA GLY A 113 -5.14 -3.27 10.82
C GLY A 113 -4.41 -4.04 9.73
N ILE A 114 -3.50 -4.96 10.08
CA ILE A 114 -2.65 -5.67 9.12
C ILE A 114 -3.24 -7.04 8.81
N CYS A 115 -3.47 -7.35 7.53
CA CYS A 115 -3.79 -8.71 7.10
C CYS A 115 -2.57 -9.63 7.35
N LEU A 116 -2.72 -10.65 8.20
CA LEU A 116 -1.62 -11.55 8.56
C LEU A 116 -1.09 -12.32 7.34
N VAL A 117 -2.01 -12.87 6.56
CA VAL A 117 -1.72 -13.67 5.37
C VAL A 117 -2.97 -13.73 4.49
N ALA A 118 -2.76 -13.80 3.18
CA ALA A 118 -3.77 -14.23 2.23
C ALA A 118 -3.07 -14.92 1.05
N GLY A 119 -3.78 -15.79 0.35
CA GLY A 119 -3.30 -16.48 -0.84
C GLY A 119 -4.40 -17.22 -1.58
N LEU A 120 -4.05 -18.07 -2.55
CA LEU A 120 -5.01 -18.84 -3.34
C LEU A 120 -4.60 -20.32 -3.38
N GLY A 121 -5.58 -21.21 -3.53
CA GLY A 121 -5.39 -22.66 -3.60
C GLY A 121 -4.71 -23.24 -2.35
N GLY A 122 -3.82 -24.20 -2.57
CA GLY A 122 -3.15 -24.98 -1.52
C GLY A 122 -4.03 -26.11 -0.97
N LYS A 123 -3.53 -26.78 0.08
CA LYS A 123 -4.23 -27.90 0.74
C LYS A 123 -5.61 -27.53 1.30
N ASP A 124 -5.77 -26.25 1.68
CA ASP A 124 -6.99 -25.71 2.28
C ASP A 124 -7.96 -25.12 1.24
N HIS A 125 -7.65 -25.28 -0.06
CA HIS A 125 -8.50 -24.86 -1.19
C HIS A 125 -9.00 -23.41 -1.12
N ARG A 126 -8.11 -22.48 -0.77
CA ARG A 126 -8.42 -21.04 -0.64
C ARG A 126 -8.95 -20.50 -1.97
N ASP A 127 -10.22 -20.12 -1.99
CA ASP A 127 -11.00 -19.92 -3.22
C ASP A 127 -10.97 -18.49 -3.76
N GLY A 128 -10.44 -17.53 -3.00
CA GLY A 128 -10.40 -16.12 -3.40
C GLY A 128 -11.76 -15.42 -3.32
N SER A 129 -12.75 -16.00 -2.65
CA SER A 129 -14.03 -15.35 -2.39
C SER A 129 -13.88 -14.16 -1.43
N LEU A 130 -14.87 -13.26 -1.43
CA LEU A 130 -14.93 -12.18 -0.44
C LEU A 130 -14.91 -12.73 0.99
N ALA A 131 -15.72 -13.77 1.25
CA ALA A 131 -15.78 -14.43 2.55
C ALA A 131 -14.41 -14.96 2.99
N TYR A 132 -13.61 -15.48 2.06
CA TYR A 132 -12.24 -15.88 2.33
C TYR A 132 -11.33 -14.69 2.65
N TYR A 133 -11.31 -13.64 1.85
CA TYR A 133 -10.45 -12.48 2.14
C TYR A 133 -10.82 -11.76 3.45
N PHE A 134 -12.09 -11.83 3.85
CA PHE A 134 -12.59 -11.29 5.12
C PHE A 134 -12.33 -12.21 6.32
N SER A 135 -12.06 -13.50 6.09
CA SER A 135 -11.80 -14.45 7.18
C SER A 135 -10.35 -14.46 7.66
N GLU A 136 -9.43 -13.93 6.85
CA GLU A 136 -8.01 -13.90 7.20
C GLU A 136 -7.76 -12.99 8.43
N PRO A 137 -6.88 -13.39 9.37
CA PRO A 137 -6.68 -12.65 10.60
C PRO A 137 -6.15 -11.24 10.38
N VAL A 138 -6.74 -10.27 11.08
CA VAL A 138 -6.21 -8.90 11.21
C VAL A 138 -5.41 -8.82 12.50
N VAL A 139 -4.15 -8.40 12.41
CA VAL A 139 -3.18 -8.46 13.50
C VAL A 139 -2.41 -7.15 13.67
N CYS A 140 -1.78 -7.02 14.84
CA CYS A 140 -0.88 -5.93 15.15
C CYS A 140 0.59 -6.31 14.89
N ASN A 141 1.41 -5.32 14.52
CA ASN A 141 2.88 -5.39 14.44
C ASN A 141 3.43 -6.52 13.55
N ASP A 142 2.65 -7.03 12.58
CA ASP A 142 3.18 -7.95 11.59
C ASP A 142 4.14 -7.21 10.63
N ALA A 143 5.25 -7.87 10.29
CA ALA A 143 6.30 -7.28 9.47
C ALA A 143 5.82 -6.83 8.08
N LYS A 144 4.75 -7.44 7.55
CA LYS A 144 4.15 -7.09 6.27
C LYS A 144 3.43 -5.75 6.32
N GLY A 145 3.07 -5.23 7.49
CA GLY A 145 2.54 -3.87 7.66
C GLY A 145 3.59 -2.89 8.20
N VAL A 146 4.38 -3.30 9.18
CA VAL A 146 5.41 -2.44 9.79
C VAL A 146 6.48 -2.04 8.77
N GLY A 147 6.96 -2.99 7.96
CA GLY A 147 7.96 -2.71 6.92
C GLY A 147 7.47 -1.66 5.93
N PRO A 148 6.31 -1.84 5.29
CA PRO A 148 5.74 -0.83 4.40
C PRO A 148 5.48 0.53 5.03
N LEU A 149 5.04 0.61 6.29
CA LEU A 149 4.87 1.90 6.95
C LEU A 149 6.21 2.62 7.11
N VAL A 150 7.27 1.90 7.50
CA VAL A 150 8.63 2.46 7.60
C VAL A 150 9.13 2.92 6.23
N LEU A 151 8.93 2.12 5.17
CA LEU A 151 9.28 2.51 3.81
C LEU A 151 8.56 3.80 3.39
N ALA A 152 7.24 3.87 3.59
CA ALA A 152 6.46 5.07 3.30
C ALA A 152 6.97 6.28 4.11
N TYR A 153 7.29 6.09 5.39
CA TYR A 153 7.85 7.15 6.24
C TYR A 153 9.20 7.66 5.72
N THR A 154 10.08 6.78 5.22
CA THR A 154 11.35 7.22 4.63
C THR A 154 11.14 8.13 3.41
N GLU A 155 10.13 7.85 2.60
CA GLU A 155 9.79 8.69 1.44
C GLU A 155 9.07 9.99 1.84
N MET A 156 8.32 9.99 2.95
CA MET A 156 7.75 11.21 3.55
C MET A 156 8.83 12.20 3.98
N ILE A 157 9.92 11.71 4.59
CA ILE A 157 11.00 12.58 5.09
C ILE A 157 12.02 12.94 4.02
N ALA A 158 12.26 12.08 3.03
CA ALA A 158 13.21 12.34 1.94
C ALA A 158 12.74 13.41 0.94
N ARG A 159 11.44 13.75 0.96
CA ARG A 159 10.84 14.78 0.10
C ARG A 159 10.90 16.20 0.69
N LYS A 160 11.32 16.35 1.95
CA LYS A 160 11.55 17.66 2.59
C LYS A 160 12.90 18.23 2.18
#